data_AF-A0A2D6FBC8-F1
#
_entry.id   AF-A0A2D6FBC8-F1
#
_cell.length_a   1.000
_cell.length_b   1.000
_cell.length_c   1.000
_cell.angle_alpha   90.00
_cell.angle_beta   90.00
_cell.angle_gamma   90.00
#
_symmetry.space_group_name_H-M   'P 1'
#
loop_
_entity.id
_entity.type
_entity.pdbx_description
1 polymer ?
#
loop_
_entity_poly.entity_id
_entity_poly.type
_entity_poly.pdbx_seq_one_letter_code
_entity_poly.pdbx_strand_id
1 'polypeptide(L)' 'MESTKNRLMVVRESMATEEWKNIKIYMHTYADGVGYTLIGTKLSDSLVYSYDLEAEEFRPLSELRSSIPK' A
#
# COMPACT_ATOMS: atom_id res chain seq x y z
N MET A 1 -3.05 21.17 0.47
CA MET A 1 -3.47 19.76 0.61
C MET A 1 -2.33 18.90 0.14
N GLU A 2 -1.80 18.04 0.99
CA GLU A 2 -0.78 17.06 0.60
C GLU A 2 -1.44 15.95 -0.24
N SER A 3 -0.83 15.57 -1.37
CA SER A 3 -1.41 14.54 -2.24
C SER A 3 -1.28 13.15 -1.62
N THR A 4 -2.23 12.26 -1.88
CA THR A 4 -2.17 10.83 -1.49
C THR A 4 -0.82 10.19 -1.83
N LYS A 5 -0.26 10.54 -2.99
CA LYS A 5 1.06 10.09 -3.42
C LYS A 5 2.17 10.55 -2.46
N ASN A 6 2.17 11.81 -2.04
CA ASN A 6 3.19 12.34 -1.12
C ASN A 6 3.13 11.64 0.24
N ARG A 7 1.92 11.43 0.79
CA ARG A 7 1.74 10.66 2.03
C ARG A 7 2.35 9.26 1.92
N LEU A 8 2.06 8.56 0.81
CA LEU A 8 2.62 7.22 0.56
C LEU A 8 4.14 7.22 0.35
N MET A 9 4.72 8.29 -0.20
CA MET A 9 6.17 8.42 -0.32
C MET A 9 6.84 8.53 1.06
N VAL A 10 6.27 9.32 1.97
CA VAL A 10 6.77 9.43 3.35
C VAL A 10 6.71 8.08 4.06
N VAL A 11 5.58 7.36 3.93
CA VAL A 11 5.45 6.02 4.51
C VAL A 11 6.50 5.08 3.92
N ARG A 12 6.67 5.06 2.59
CA ARG A 12 7.71 4.25 1.93
C ARG A 12 9.11 4.54 2.43
N GLU A 13 9.44 5.81 2.69
CA GLU A 13 10.76 6.21 3.22
C GLU A 13 10.98 5.76 4.67
N SER A 14 9.92 5.61 5.45
CA SER A 14 9.98 5.09 6.83
C SER A 14 10.10 3.57 6.93
N MET A 15 9.88 2.83 5.83
CA MET A 15 9.92 1.37 5.86
C MET A 15 11.36 0.84 5.93
N ALA A 16 11.66 0.07 6.98
CA ALA A 16 12.96 -0.56 7.14
C ALA A 16 13.16 -1.71 6.13
N THR A 17 14.26 -1.67 5.37
CA THR A 17 14.59 -2.69 4.35
C THR A 17 14.96 -4.04 4.94
N GLU A 18 15.25 -4.10 6.24
CA GLU A 18 15.46 -5.34 7.01
C GLU A 18 14.14 -6.06 7.34
N GLU A 19 13.00 -5.38 7.25
CA GLU A 19 11.68 -5.95 7.49
C GLU A 19 10.88 -6.11 6.19
N TRP A 20 11.17 -5.29 5.18
CA TRP A 20 10.37 -5.16 3.96
C TRP A 20 11.21 -5.26 2.69
N LYS A 21 10.68 -5.96 1.68
CA LYS A 21 11.23 -5.99 0.31
C LYS A 21 10.19 -5.63 -0.73
N ASN A 22 10.65 -5.37 -1.95
CA ASN A 22 9.79 -5.08 -3.11
C ASN A 22 8.81 -3.90 -2.90
N ILE A 23 9.21 -2.91 -2.11
CA ILE A 23 8.36 -1.76 -1.74
C ILE A 23 8.13 -0.84 -2.95
N LYS A 24 6.88 -0.72 -3.39
CA LYS A 24 6.50 0.06 -4.58
C LYS A 24 5.17 0.77 -4.39
N ILE A 25 5.06 1.98 -4.96
CA ILE A 25 3.80 2.69 -5.09
C ILE A 25 3.26 2.44 -6.49
N TYR A 26 2.03 1.94 -6.56
CA TYR A 26 1.29 1.72 -7.80
C TYR A 26 0.29 2.85 -7.99
N MET A 27 0.22 3.37 -9.21
CA MET A 27 -0.81 4.29 -9.64
C MET A 27 -1.89 3.51 -10.38
N HIS A 28 -3.15 3.77 -10.08
CA HIS A 28 -4.29 3.16 -10.76
C HIS A 28 -5.27 4.27 -11.18
N THR A 29 -5.89 4.10 -12.34
CA THR A 29 -6.81 5.06 -12.92
C THR A 29 -8.22 4.49 -12.87
N TYR A 30 -9.16 5.28 -12.37
CA TYR A 30 -10.58 4.99 -12.31
C TYR A 30 -11.35 5.97 -13.21
N ALA A 31 -12.66 5.75 -13.37
CA ALA A 31 -13.51 6.63 -14.15
C ALA A 31 -13.61 8.06 -13.57
N ASP A 32 -13.42 8.19 -12.25
CA ASP A 32 -13.56 9.43 -11.47
C ASP A 32 -12.22 10.05 -11.07
N GLY A 33 -11.08 9.42 -11.36
CA GLY A 33 -9.78 9.98 -11.03
C GLY A 33 -8.62 9.00 -11.01
N VAL A 34 -7.56 9.37 -10.29
CA VAL A 34 -6.34 8.58 -10.13
C VAL A 34 -6.15 8.30 -8.65
N GLY A 35 -5.91 7.03 -8.30
CA GLY A 35 -5.53 6.63 -6.96
C GLY A 35 -4.13 6.00 -6.93
N TYR A 36 -3.62 5.83 -5.71
CA TYR A 36 -2.30 5.30 -5.45
C TYR A 36 -2.36 4.27 -4.32
N THR A 37 -1.57 3.20 -4.44
CA THR A 37 -1.44 2.16 -3.41
C THR A 37 0.03 1.88 -3.16
N LEU A 38 0.45 1.89 -1.88
CA LEU A 38 1.76 1.40 -1.48
C LEU A 38 1.66 -0.10 -1.17
N ILE A 39 2.53 -0.89 -1.80
CA ILE A 39 2.62 -2.33 -1.62
C ILE A 39 4.05 -2.67 -1.19
N GLY A 40 4.17 -3.61 -0.25
CA GLY A 40 5.46 -4.19 0.17
C GLY A 40 5.31 -5.67 0.53
N THR A 41 6.39 -6.42 0.45
CA THR A 41 6.44 -7.80 0.95
C THR A 41 7.14 -7.80 2.31
N LYS A 42 6.47 -8.30 3.34
CA LYS A 42 7.06 -8.43 4.67
C LYS A 42 7.96 -9.66 4.71
N LEU A 43 9.18 -9.53 5.22
CA LEU A 43 10.18 -10.60 5.18
C LEU A 43 9.86 -11.73 6.17
N SER A 44 9.22 -11.42 7.31
CA SER A 44 8.91 -12.39 8.37
C SER A 44 7.93 -13.48 7.94
N ASP A 45 6.94 -13.13 7.12
CA ASP A 45 5.87 -14.05 6.69
C ASP A 45 5.86 -14.26 5.16
N SER A 46 6.70 -13.53 4.42
CA SER A 46 6.74 -13.54 2.96
C SER A 46 5.41 -13.18 2.29
N LEU A 47 4.50 -12.53 3.00
CA LEU A 47 3.21 -12.06 2.47
C LEU A 47 3.33 -10.66 1.90
N VAL A 48 2.43 -10.37 0.95
CA VAL A 48 2.30 -9.04 0.35
C VAL A 48 1.28 -8.25 1.15
N TYR A 49 1.65 -7.04 1.54
CA TYR A 49 0.79 -6.10 2.24
C TYR A 49 0.57 -4.85 1.39
N SER A 50 -0.58 -4.23 1.58
CA SER A 50 -0.87 -2.88 1.14
C SER A 50 -0.97 -1.95 2.34
N TYR A 51 -0.56 -0.70 2.18
CA TYR A 51 -0.81 0.31 3.19
C TYR A 51 -2.20 0.91 3.05
N ASP A 52 -2.98 0.87 4.13
CA ASP A 52 -4.26 1.55 4.28
C ASP A 52 -4.01 2.96 4.83
N LEU A 53 -4.35 3.99 4.06
CA LEU A 53 -4.13 5.39 4.43
C LEU A 53 -5.13 5.94 5.45
N GLU A 54 -6.30 5.30 5.58
CA GLU A 54 -7.33 5.72 6.53
C GLU A 54 -7.07 5.10 7.90
N ALA A 55 -6.70 3.83 7.92
CA ALA A 55 -6.35 3.10 9.15
C ALA A 55 -4.87 3.26 9.56
N GLU A 56 -4.04 3.87 8.71
CA GLU A 56 -2.61 4.08 8.91
C GLU A 56 -1.82 2.79 9.20
N GLU A 57 -2.25 1.66 8.63
CA GLU A 57 -1.67 0.34 8.89
C GLU A 57 -1.44 -0.49 7.62
N PHE A 58 -0.54 -1.47 7.72
CA PHE A 58 -0.34 -2.47 6.66
C PHE A 58 -1.30 -3.63 6.83
N ARG A 59 -2.08 -3.91 5.78
CA ARG A 59 -2.99 -5.07 5.74
C ARG A 59 -2.56 -6.08 4.67
N PRO A 60 -2.68 -7.39 4.92
CA PRO A 60 -2.39 -8.40 3.91
C PRO A 60 -3.23 -8.16 2.65
N LEU A 61 -2.58 -8.16 1.49
CA LEU A 61 -3.25 -7.93 0.20
C LEU A 61 -4.33 -9.00 -0.08
N SER A 62 -4.20 -10.19 0.51
CA SER A 62 -5.21 -11.25 0.48
C SER A 62 -6.54 -10.85 1.11
N GLU A 63 -6.54 -9.96 2.09
CA GLU A 63 -7.75 -9.52 2.80
C GLU A 63 -8.52 -8.44 2.04
N LEU A 64 -7.85 -7.73 1.13
CA LEU A 64 -8.50 -6.74 0.25
C LEU A 64 -9.45 -7.35 -0.78
N ARG A 65 -9.30 -8.64 -1.12
CA ARG A 65 -10.19 -9.33 -2.10
C ARG A 65 -11.60 -9.62 -1.57
N SER A 66 -11.84 -9.46 -0.27
CA SER A 66 -13.15 -9.69 0.34
C SER A 66 -14.12 -8.52 0.16
N SER A 67 -13.64 -7.38 -0.37
CA SER A 67 -14.40 -6.12 -0.44
C SER A 67 -14.87 -5.74 -1.85
N ILE A 68 -14.65 -6.59 -2.86
CA ILE A 68 -15.21 -6.39 -4.21
C ILE A 68 -16.52 -7.18 -4.29
N PRO A 69 -17.69 -6.53 -4.26
CA PRO A 69 -18.96 -7.24 -4.48
C PRO A 69 -18.95 -7.84 -5.89
N LYS A 70 -19.37 -9.10 -5.99
CA LYS A 70 -19.63 -9.78 -7.27
C LYS A 70 -20.75 -9.09 -8.04
#